data_AF-A0A9D2TP75-F1
#
_entry.id   AF-A0A9D2TP75-F1
#
_cell.length_a   1.000
_cell.length_b   1.000
_cell.length_c   1.000
_cell.angle_alpha   90.00
_cell.angle_beta   90.00
_cell.angle_gamma   90.00
#
_symmetry.space_group_name_H-M   'P 1'
#
loop_
_entity.id
_entity.type
_entity.pdbx_description
1 polymer ?
#
loop_
_entity_poly.entity_id
_entity_poly.type
_entity_poly.pdbx_seq_one_letter_code
_entity_poly.pdbx_strand_id
1 'polypeptide(L)'
;MGYLPDIPRILTSAGCLQAPNNWPRKLAHATGRHVDDWSFTAQTSGSLVGRVDHAIRSGAVHNDSTVVISIGLNDFGGFGAVDNQNLALFDPPAVARDFTANMRTVADRIRSHAPDAHIVMTGSLPTVDRANTTFCALNVVPDFPLGAPVPVLRDVENWNRDNQRSAAAEMGADFVEIMDGARGHDTCAPDQARYVAGIIDTTTPDYNMAFHPSDAGSQYVANTVAGRL
;
A
#
# COMPACT_ATOMS: atom_id res chain seq x y z
N MET A 1 -29.52 27.32 -10.78
CA MET A 1 -29.24 26.22 -9.84
C MET A 1 -28.01 25.50 -10.37
N GLY A 2 -26.83 25.81 -9.83
CA GLY A 2 -25.57 25.24 -10.32
C GLY A 2 -25.47 23.79 -9.88
N TYR A 3 -25.29 22.89 -10.83
CA TYR A 3 -24.95 21.50 -10.57
C TYR A 3 -23.54 21.49 -10.00
N LEU A 4 -23.41 21.31 -8.68
CA LEU A 4 -22.13 20.94 -8.09
C LEU A 4 -21.91 19.48 -8.51
N PRO A 5 -20.84 19.14 -9.25
CA PRO A 5 -20.51 17.75 -9.50
C PRO A 5 -20.36 17.03 -8.16
N ASP A 6 -20.86 15.80 -8.08
CA ASP A 6 -20.79 14.97 -6.87
C ASP A 6 -19.34 14.89 -6.38
N ILE A 7 -19.03 15.62 -5.31
CA ILE A 7 -17.73 15.52 -4.65
C ILE A 7 -17.67 14.07 -4.14
N PRO A 8 -16.68 13.27 -4.56
CA PRO A 8 -16.53 11.91 -4.07
C PRO A 8 -16.49 11.96 -2.54
N ARG A 9 -17.44 11.30 -1.86
CA ARG A 9 -17.46 11.28 -0.40
C ARG A 9 -16.17 10.65 0.08
N ILE A 10 -15.28 11.46 0.65
CA ILE A 10 -14.11 10.95 1.37
C ILE A 10 -14.65 10.22 2.59
N LEU A 11 -14.38 8.91 2.66
CA LEU A 11 -14.82 8.08 3.77
C LEU A 11 -13.79 8.13 4.88
N THR A 12 -14.24 7.96 6.12
CA THR A 12 -13.34 7.93 7.27
C THR A 12 -13.62 6.76 8.20
N SER A 13 -12.58 5.99 8.50
CA SER A 13 -12.59 4.99 9.57
C SER A 13 -11.71 5.48 10.72
N ALA A 14 -12.31 6.02 11.77
CA ALA A 14 -11.59 6.62 12.90
C ALA A 14 -10.58 7.71 12.46
N GLY A 15 -11.04 8.64 11.60
CA GLY A 15 -10.30 9.86 11.23
C GLY A 15 -9.35 9.73 10.03
N CYS A 16 -9.24 8.56 9.40
CA CYS A 16 -8.42 8.38 8.18
C CYS A 16 -9.16 8.82 6.95
N LEU A 17 -8.56 9.66 6.11
CA LEU A 17 -9.13 9.94 4.79
C LEU A 17 -8.88 8.74 3.87
N GLN A 18 -9.96 8.17 3.32
CA GLN A 18 -9.92 7.04 2.40
C GLN A 18 -10.59 7.42 1.09
N ALA A 19 -9.89 7.17 -0.02
CA ALA A 19 -10.46 7.38 -1.34
C ALA A 19 -11.61 6.38 -1.58
N PRO A 20 -12.73 6.82 -2.18
CA PRO A 20 -13.88 5.95 -2.41
C PRO A 20 -13.59 4.82 -3.40
N ASN A 21 -12.54 4.95 -4.22
CA ASN A 21 -12.07 3.95 -5.18
C ASN A 21 -10.71 3.32 -4.78
N ASN A 22 -10.33 3.36 -3.50
CA ASN A 22 -9.14 2.64 -3.04
C ASN A 22 -9.32 1.10 -3.19
N TRP A 23 -8.20 0.37 -3.18
CA TRP A 23 -8.23 -1.08 -3.42
C TRP A 23 -9.03 -1.88 -2.36
N PRO A 24 -9.13 -1.50 -1.06
CA PRO A 24 -10.00 -2.20 -0.11
C PRO A 24 -11.49 -2.12 -0.47
N ARG A 25 -11.98 -0.96 -0.98
CA ARG A 25 -13.37 -0.84 -1.44
C ARG A 25 -13.61 -1.68 -2.68
N LYS A 26 -12.67 -1.65 -3.63
CA LYS A 26 -12.73 -2.52 -4.82
C LYS A 26 -12.66 -4.00 -4.45
N LEU A 27 -11.90 -4.37 -3.42
CA LEU A 27 -11.86 -5.74 -2.90
C LEU A 27 -13.21 -6.18 -2.31
N ALA A 28 -13.86 -5.31 -1.54
CA ALA A 28 -15.21 -5.55 -1.02
C ALA A 28 -16.20 -5.84 -2.17
N HIS A 29 -16.15 -5.02 -3.23
CA HIS A 29 -16.97 -5.23 -4.43
C HIS A 29 -16.63 -6.52 -5.18
N ALA A 30 -15.33 -6.83 -5.37
CA ALA A 30 -14.89 -8.01 -6.11
C ALA A 30 -15.25 -9.34 -5.40
N THR A 31 -15.25 -9.33 -4.06
CA THR A 31 -15.49 -10.53 -3.25
C THR A 31 -16.92 -10.64 -2.72
N GLY A 32 -17.69 -9.54 -2.72
CA GLY A 32 -18.98 -9.45 -2.04
C GLY A 32 -18.87 -9.49 -0.51
N ARG A 33 -17.65 -9.46 0.06
CA ARG A 33 -17.42 -9.50 1.50
C ARG A 33 -17.52 -8.11 2.10
N HIS A 34 -17.96 -8.04 3.36
CA HIS A 34 -17.83 -6.83 4.17
C HIS A 34 -16.35 -6.54 4.43
N VAL A 35 -15.94 -5.28 4.29
CA VAL A 35 -14.56 -4.83 4.54
C VAL A 35 -14.59 -3.64 5.49
N ASP A 36 -14.08 -3.86 6.69
CA ASP A 36 -13.69 -2.79 7.62
C ASP A 36 -12.35 -2.21 7.17
N ASP A 37 -12.40 -1.16 6.35
CA ASP A 37 -11.20 -0.49 5.86
C ASP A 37 -10.58 0.37 6.97
N TRP A 38 -9.49 -0.11 7.56
CA TRP A 38 -8.72 0.60 8.59
C TRP A 38 -7.46 1.30 8.04
N SER A 39 -7.30 1.39 6.72
CA SER A 39 -6.14 2.07 6.11
C SER A 39 -6.04 3.55 6.55
N PHE A 40 -4.81 4.01 6.81
CA PHE A 40 -4.50 5.39 7.18
C PHE A 40 -3.26 5.85 6.37
N THR A 41 -3.32 7.03 5.77
CA THR A 41 -2.22 7.62 4.98
C THR A 41 -0.96 7.82 5.82
N ALA A 42 0.22 7.61 5.23
CA ALA A 42 1.52 7.87 5.87
C ALA A 42 1.89 6.95 7.07
N GLN A 43 1.14 5.87 7.32
CA GLN A 43 1.52 4.92 8.35
C GLN A 43 2.82 4.18 8.03
N THR A 44 3.62 3.99 9.06
CA THR A 44 4.78 3.08 9.14
C THR A 44 4.40 1.77 9.82
N SER A 45 5.26 0.75 9.74
CA SER A 45 5.10 -0.48 10.53
C SER A 45 5.00 -0.22 12.04
N GLY A 46 5.70 0.79 12.56
CA GLY A 46 5.64 1.18 13.97
C GLY A 46 4.28 1.74 14.35
N SER A 47 3.78 2.72 13.58
CA SER A 47 2.45 3.31 13.82
C SER A 47 1.30 2.31 13.61
N LEU A 48 1.51 1.26 12.80
CA LEU A 48 0.52 0.23 12.54
C LEU A 48 0.17 -0.57 13.82
N VAL A 49 1.11 -0.75 14.74
CA VAL A 49 0.87 -1.46 16.01
C VAL A 49 -0.31 -0.83 16.76
N GLY A 50 -0.26 0.50 16.98
CA GLY A 50 -1.35 1.21 17.67
C GLY A 50 -2.64 1.26 16.86
N ARG A 51 -2.56 1.21 15.53
CA ARG A 51 -3.74 1.17 14.65
C ARG A 51 -4.47 -0.16 14.73
N VAL A 52 -3.73 -1.28 14.79
CA VAL A 52 -4.30 -2.63 14.99
C VAL A 52 -4.97 -2.72 16.36
N ASP A 53 -4.34 -2.20 17.40
CA ASP A 53 -4.95 -2.14 18.73
C ASP A 53 -6.27 -1.34 18.73
N HIS A 54 -6.35 -0.26 17.95
CA HIS A 54 -7.60 0.50 17.80
C HIS A 54 -8.65 -0.31 17.03
N ALA A 55 -8.29 -0.95 15.92
CA ALA A 55 -9.20 -1.80 15.16
C ALA A 55 -9.81 -2.92 16.02
N ILE A 56 -8.97 -3.58 16.83
CA ILE A 56 -9.39 -4.60 17.81
C ILE A 56 -10.38 -4.02 18.82
N ARG A 57 -10.05 -2.89 19.48
CA ARG A 57 -10.94 -2.26 20.48
C ARG A 57 -12.26 -1.77 19.90
N SER A 58 -12.27 -1.41 18.61
CA SER A 58 -13.46 -1.00 17.89
C SER A 58 -14.31 -2.17 17.38
N GLY A 59 -13.87 -3.42 17.59
CA GLY A 59 -14.60 -4.60 17.16
C GLY A 59 -14.58 -4.81 15.64
N ALA A 60 -13.46 -4.47 14.98
CA ALA A 60 -13.28 -4.73 13.55
C ALA A 60 -12.52 -6.04 13.28
N VAL A 61 -11.90 -6.64 14.29
CA VAL A 61 -11.10 -7.86 14.17
C VAL A 61 -11.78 -8.96 14.98
N HIS A 62 -12.01 -10.11 14.36
CA HIS A 62 -12.75 -11.25 14.89
C HIS A 62 -12.08 -12.57 14.48
N ASN A 63 -12.47 -13.69 15.08
CA ASN A 63 -11.89 -15.01 14.76
C ASN A 63 -12.04 -15.42 13.29
N ASP A 64 -13.12 -15.04 12.63
CA ASP A 64 -13.37 -15.36 11.22
C ASP A 64 -12.83 -14.27 10.25
N SER A 65 -12.09 -13.30 10.78
CA SER A 65 -11.54 -12.20 9.97
C SER A 65 -10.38 -12.66 9.10
N THR A 66 -10.28 -12.05 7.92
CA THR A 66 -9.03 -12.00 7.17
C THR A 66 -8.44 -10.60 7.28
N VAL A 67 -7.32 -10.48 7.99
CA VAL A 67 -6.62 -9.21 8.22
C VAL A 67 -5.59 -9.01 7.12
N VAL A 68 -5.90 -8.13 6.17
CA VAL A 68 -5.02 -7.79 5.05
C VAL A 68 -4.19 -6.55 5.40
N ILE A 69 -2.86 -6.69 5.38
CA ILE A 69 -1.89 -5.67 5.77
C ILE A 69 -1.13 -5.17 4.53
N SER A 70 -1.12 -3.86 4.33
CA SER A 70 -0.34 -3.18 3.29
C SER A 70 0.42 -2.02 3.94
N ILE A 71 1.73 -2.20 4.13
CA ILE A 71 2.59 -1.28 4.90
C ILE A 71 4.04 -1.42 4.46
N GLY A 72 4.86 -0.38 4.65
CA GLY A 72 6.32 -0.51 4.60
C GLY A 72 7.08 0.58 3.85
N LEU A 73 6.57 1.12 2.73
CA LEU A 73 7.29 2.16 1.98
C LEU A 73 7.55 3.43 2.83
N ASN A 74 6.63 3.80 3.72
CA ASN A 74 6.80 4.94 4.62
C ASN A 74 7.87 4.71 5.68
N ASP A 75 8.21 3.46 6.01
CA ASP A 75 9.29 3.13 6.94
C ASP A 75 10.66 3.56 6.40
N PHE A 76 10.81 3.70 5.09
CA PHE A 76 12.00 4.24 4.44
C PHE A 76 12.00 5.77 4.37
N GLY A 77 10.87 6.44 4.59
CA GLY A 77 10.72 7.88 4.44
C GLY A 77 10.86 8.68 5.73
N GLY A 78 10.48 9.97 5.67
CA GLY A 78 10.48 10.87 6.82
C GLY A 78 9.58 10.39 7.97
N PHE A 79 8.48 9.69 7.66
CA PHE A 79 7.62 9.06 8.68
C PHE A 79 8.36 7.97 9.44
N GLY A 80 9.09 7.09 8.75
CA GLY A 80 9.97 6.10 9.37
C GLY A 80 11.06 6.74 10.24
N ALA A 81 11.61 7.87 9.83
CA ALA A 81 12.58 8.60 10.63
C ALA A 81 12.01 9.15 11.94
N VAL A 82 10.73 9.52 11.96
CA VAL A 82 10.04 9.97 13.17
C VAL A 82 9.63 8.79 14.04
N ASP A 83 8.99 7.77 13.46
CA ASP A 83 8.37 6.67 14.20
C ASP A 83 9.38 5.61 14.67
N ASN A 84 10.38 5.32 13.85
CA ASN A 84 11.38 4.28 14.11
C ASN A 84 12.75 4.87 14.51
N GLN A 85 12.88 6.22 14.56
CA GLN A 85 14.12 6.94 14.90
C GLN A 85 15.34 6.59 14.04
N ASN A 86 15.12 6.09 12.81
CA ASN A 86 16.17 5.66 11.90
C ASN A 86 16.27 6.60 10.69
N LEU A 87 17.49 6.91 10.22
CA LEU A 87 17.70 7.59 8.94
C LEU A 87 17.47 6.59 7.79
N ALA A 88 16.20 6.21 7.62
CA ALA A 88 15.78 4.94 7.04
C ALA A 88 16.26 4.64 5.60
N LEU A 89 16.43 5.66 4.74
CA LEU A 89 17.03 5.48 3.40
C LEU A 89 18.51 5.06 3.45
N PHE A 90 19.20 5.33 4.55
CA PHE A 90 20.65 5.12 4.69
C PHE A 90 21.01 3.91 5.56
N ASP A 91 20.03 3.28 6.23
CA ASP A 91 20.20 2.02 6.96
C ASP A 91 19.06 1.02 6.68
N PRO A 92 18.98 0.45 5.46
CA PRO A 92 18.00 -0.58 5.13
C PRO A 92 18.01 -1.79 6.08
N PRO A 93 19.16 -2.30 6.57
CA PRO A 93 19.19 -3.35 7.57
C PRO A 93 18.46 -2.99 8.87
N ALA A 94 18.58 -1.75 9.35
CA ALA A 94 17.81 -1.31 10.51
C ALA A 94 16.30 -1.23 10.23
N VAL A 95 15.90 -0.69 9.07
CA VAL A 95 14.50 -0.71 8.65
C VAL A 95 13.94 -2.13 8.62
N ALA A 96 14.70 -3.10 8.08
CA ALA A 96 14.29 -4.50 8.03
C ALA A 96 14.07 -5.13 9.42
N ARG A 97 14.97 -4.84 10.37
CA ARG A 97 14.84 -5.32 11.76
C ARG A 97 13.60 -4.74 12.43
N ASP A 98 13.41 -3.42 12.34
CA ASP A 98 12.31 -2.72 12.99
C ASP A 98 10.97 -3.14 12.37
N PHE A 99 10.90 -3.21 11.04
CA PHE A 99 9.73 -3.70 10.33
C PHE A 99 9.33 -5.11 10.80
N THR A 100 10.30 -6.03 10.87
CA THR A 100 10.05 -7.40 11.32
C THR A 100 9.59 -7.46 12.77
N ALA A 101 10.21 -6.68 13.67
CA ALA A 101 9.82 -6.63 15.08
C ALA A 101 8.39 -6.07 15.27
N ASN A 102 8.05 -5.01 14.52
CA ASN A 102 6.72 -4.41 14.52
C ASN A 102 5.68 -5.39 13.97
N MET A 103 5.99 -6.12 12.89
CA MET A 103 5.06 -7.09 12.31
C MET A 103 4.83 -8.31 13.20
N ARG A 104 5.86 -8.80 13.92
CA ARG A 104 5.67 -9.81 14.98
C ARG A 104 4.71 -9.30 16.05
N THR A 105 4.90 -8.07 16.51
CA THR A 105 4.01 -7.44 17.49
C THR A 105 2.57 -7.35 16.97
N VAL A 106 2.36 -6.94 15.71
CA VAL A 106 1.04 -6.89 15.07
C VAL A 106 0.40 -8.28 15.04
N ALA A 107 1.11 -9.31 14.59
CA ALA A 107 0.59 -10.67 14.56
C ALA A 107 0.24 -11.19 15.95
N ASP A 108 1.06 -10.92 16.95
CA ASP A 108 0.79 -11.30 18.34
C ASP A 108 -0.47 -10.62 18.88
N ARG A 109 -0.69 -9.33 18.56
CA ARG A 109 -1.91 -8.61 18.94
C ARG A 109 -3.15 -9.20 18.29
N ILE A 110 -3.09 -9.47 16.99
CA ILE A 110 -4.19 -10.09 16.24
C ILE A 110 -4.49 -11.46 16.83
N ARG A 111 -3.50 -12.35 16.95
CA ARG A 111 -3.71 -13.73 17.42
C ARG A 111 -4.13 -13.84 18.88
N SER A 112 -3.67 -12.93 19.74
CA SER A 112 -4.13 -12.89 21.13
C SER A 112 -5.62 -12.54 21.23
N HIS A 113 -6.14 -11.74 20.29
CA HIS A 113 -7.54 -11.34 20.26
C HIS A 113 -8.42 -12.30 19.44
N ALA A 114 -7.91 -12.71 18.28
CA ALA A 114 -8.58 -13.48 17.26
C ALA A 114 -7.66 -14.61 16.77
N PRO A 115 -7.48 -15.69 17.56
CA PRO A 115 -6.52 -16.77 17.27
C PRO A 115 -6.73 -17.46 15.91
N ASP A 116 -7.96 -17.48 15.39
CA ASP A 116 -8.29 -18.14 14.12
C ASP A 116 -8.26 -17.18 12.91
N ALA A 117 -7.98 -15.89 13.12
CA ALA A 117 -7.96 -14.92 12.05
C ALA A 117 -6.82 -15.21 11.05
N HIS A 118 -7.15 -15.15 9.76
CA HIS A 118 -6.15 -15.30 8.71
C HIS A 118 -5.42 -13.97 8.50
N ILE A 119 -4.09 -13.98 8.45
CA ILE A 119 -3.28 -12.78 8.21
C ILE A 119 -2.70 -12.86 6.81
N VAL A 120 -2.85 -11.77 6.05
CA VAL A 120 -2.34 -11.64 4.69
C VAL A 120 -1.51 -10.37 4.60
N MET A 121 -0.27 -10.46 4.13
CA MET A 121 0.57 -9.31 3.81
C MET A 121 0.61 -9.09 2.30
N THR A 122 0.41 -7.85 1.87
CA THR A 122 0.36 -7.48 0.46
C THR A 122 1.62 -6.76 0.03
N GLY A 123 2.12 -7.11 -1.16
CA GLY A 123 3.16 -6.37 -1.86
C GLY A 123 2.72 -4.97 -2.28
N SER A 124 3.68 -4.17 -2.75
CA SER A 124 3.42 -2.84 -3.32
C SER A 124 3.48 -2.86 -4.84
N LEU A 125 2.79 -1.91 -5.48
CA LEU A 125 2.97 -1.63 -6.92
C LEU A 125 4.38 -1.09 -7.17
N PRO A 126 4.99 -1.39 -8.35
CA PRO A 126 6.22 -0.74 -8.76
C PRO A 126 5.94 0.70 -9.17
N THR A 127 6.82 1.61 -8.80
CA THR A 127 6.73 3.03 -9.17
C THR A 127 7.75 3.41 -10.25
N VAL A 128 8.82 2.64 -10.37
CA VAL A 128 9.85 2.80 -11.41
C VAL A 128 9.76 1.73 -12.48
N ASP A 129 10.14 2.09 -13.70
CA ASP A 129 10.45 1.11 -14.74
C ASP A 129 11.64 0.28 -14.26
N ARG A 130 11.37 -1.00 -13.99
CA ARG A 130 12.34 -1.90 -13.37
C ARG A 130 13.46 -2.32 -14.32
N ALA A 131 13.29 -2.17 -15.64
CA ALA A 131 14.31 -2.53 -16.63
C ALA A 131 15.42 -1.48 -16.70
N ASN A 132 15.09 -0.20 -16.58
CA ASN A 132 16.03 0.91 -16.73
C ASN A 132 16.12 1.84 -15.50
N THR A 133 15.40 1.53 -14.42
CA THR A 133 15.32 2.30 -13.15
C THR A 133 14.70 3.69 -13.27
N THR A 134 13.96 3.98 -14.33
CA THR A 134 13.40 5.31 -14.57
C THR A 134 12.18 5.55 -13.70
N PHE A 135 12.14 6.70 -13.05
CA PHE A 135 10.96 7.22 -12.39
C PHE A 135 10.39 8.39 -13.21
N CYS A 136 9.13 8.28 -13.65
CA CYS A 136 8.45 9.30 -14.42
C CYS A 136 7.60 10.19 -13.51
N ALA A 137 8.24 11.22 -12.96
CA ALA A 137 7.59 12.14 -12.04
C ALA A 137 6.62 13.11 -12.73
N LEU A 138 6.82 13.41 -14.03
CA LEU A 138 6.04 14.39 -14.78
C LEU A 138 5.29 13.71 -15.93
N ASN A 139 3.97 13.63 -15.84
CA ASN A 139 3.10 13.03 -16.86
C ASN A 139 2.04 14.07 -17.27
N VAL A 140 2.43 15.00 -18.13
CA VAL A 140 1.58 16.14 -18.55
C VAL A 140 1.35 16.20 -20.06
N VAL A 141 2.03 15.33 -20.81
CA VAL A 141 1.87 15.18 -22.25
C VAL A 141 1.31 13.78 -22.50
N PRO A 142 0.19 13.63 -23.23
CA PRO A 142 -0.43 12.33 -23.46
C PRO A 142 0.54 11.31 -24.02
N ASP A 143 0.58 10.13 -23.39
CA ASP A 143 1.44 8.98 -23.70
C ASP A 143 2.94 9.30 -23.83
N PHE A 144 3.40 10.42 -23.26
CA PHE A 144 4.80 10.83 -23.25
C PHE A 144 5.28 11.10 -21.81
N PRO A 145 5.44 10.03 -21.00
CA PRO A 145 5.87 10.15 -19.62
C PRO A 145 7.31 10.69 -19.54
N LEU A 146 7.54 11.66 -18.66
CA LEU A 146 8.85 12.31 -18.49
C LEU A 146 9.46 11.89 -17.16
N GLY A 147 10.63 11.24 -17.26
CA GLY A 147 11.33 10.70 -16.11
C GLY A 147 12.84 10.77 -16.20
N ALA A 148 13.48 10.36 -15.10
CA ALA A 148 14.91 10.22 -15.00
C ALA A 148 15.26 8.90 -14.27
N PRO A 149 16.45 8.33 -14.48
CA PRO A 149 16.91 7.19 -13.69
C PRO A 149 16.98 7.52 -12.20
N VAL A 150 16.30 6.73 -11.38
CA VAL A 150 16.34 6.79 -9.91
C VAL A 150 16.58 5.38 -9.34
N PRO A 151 17.80 4.82 -9.46
CA PRO A 151 18.09 3.46 -9.01
C PRO A 151 17.75 3.20 -7.56
N VAL A 152 17.99 4.18 -6.69
CA VAL A 152 17.70 4.08 -5.25
C VAL A 152 16.23 3.81 -4.97
N LEU A 153 15.31 4.32 -5.79
CA LEU A 153 13.88 4.08 -5.59
C LEU A 153 13.52 2.62 -5.88
N ARG A 154 14.09 2.03 -6.94
CA ARG A 154 13.97 0.59 -7.21
C ARG A 154 14.53 -0.24 -6.05
N ASP A 155 15.66 0.19 -5.48
CA ASP A 155 16.31 -0.56 -4.40
C ASP A 155 15.47 -0.50 -3.11
N VAL A 156 14.86 0.65 -2.80
CA VAL A 156 13.87 0.79 -1.70
C VAL A 156 12.65 -0.10 -1.93
N GLU A 157 12.10 -0.14 -3.15
CA GLU A 157 11.01 -1.06 -3.49
C GLU A 157 11.39 -2.53 -3.25
N ASN A 158 12.62 -2.91 -3.61
CA ASN A 158 13.13 -4.27 -3.38
C ASN A 158 13.27 -4.58 -1.90
N TRP A 159 13.92 -3.70 -1.13
CA TRP A 159 14.07 -3.88 0.30
C TRP A 159 12.71 -3.95 1.01
N ASN A 160 11.76 -3.10 0.61
CA ASN A 160 10.41 -3.14 1.15
C ASN A 160 9.73 -4.49 0.83
N ARG A 161 9.82 -4.96 -0.41
CA ARG A 161 9.26 -6.26 -0.80
C ARG A 161 9.89 -7.41 -0.02
N ASP A 162 11.20 -7.38 0.19
CA ASP A 162 11.92 -8.41 0.95
C ASP A 162 11.54 -8.37 2.43
N ASN A 163 11.35 -7.18 3.01
CA ASN A 163 10.85 -6.99 4.37
C ASN A 163 9.44 -7.56 4.52
N GLN A 164 8.54 -7.25 3.58
CA GLN A 164 7.17 -7.76 3.59
C GLN A 164 7.13 -9.28 3.48
N ARG A 165 7.91 -9.87 2.57
CA ARG A 165 8.00 -11.33 2.41
C ARG A 165 8.54 -12.01 3.67
N SER A 166 9.61 -11.47 4.25
CA SER A 166 10.24 -12.02 5.46
C SER A 166 9.31 -11.91 6.66
N ALA A 167 8.68 -10.75 6.85
CA ALA A 167 7.71 -10.55 7.93
C ALA A 167 6.49 -11.46 7.77
N ALA A 168 5.97 -11.66 6.56
CA ALA A 168 4.88 -12.60 6.34
C ALA A 168 5.25 -14.03 6.79
N ALA A 169 6.45 -14.50 6.45
CA ALA A 169 6.94 -15.80 6.90
C ALA A 169 7.06 -15.88 8.45
N GLU A 170 7.62 -14.85 9.08
CA GLU A 170 7.76 -14.76 10.55
C GLU A 170 6.42 -14.67 11.28
N MET A 171 5.45 -14.00 10.67
CA MET A 171 4.08 -13.95 11.17
C MET A 171 3.33 -15.24 10.90
N GLY A 172 3.78 -16.16 10.04
CA GLY A 172 2.93 -17.25 9.54
C GLY A 172 1.69 -16.73 8.80
N ALA A 173 1.88 -15.66 8.03
CA ALA A 173 0.90 -15.01 7.18
C ALA A 173 1.17 -15.35 5.71
N ASP A 174 0.13 -15.27 4.87
CA ASP A 174 0.31 -15.35 3.43
C ASP A 174 0.90 -14.06 2.87
N PHE A 175 1.80 -14.17 1.88
CA PHE A 175 2.31 -13.03 1.14
C PHE A 175 1.71 -12.98 -0.28
N VAL A 176 1.02 -11.89 -0.59
CA VAL A 176 0.47 -11.63 -1.92
C VAL A 176 1.45 -10.78 -2.72
N GLU A 177 2.12 -11.39 -3.68
CA GLU A 177 2.99 -10.69 -4.61
C GLU A 177 2.19 -9.78 -5.55
N ILE A 178 2.54 -8.50 -5.58
CA ILE A 178 1.88 -7.48 -6.40
C ILE A 178 2.84 -6.94 -7.48
N MET A 179 4.11 -6.78 -7.14
CA MET A 179 5.07 -5.97 -7.88
C MET A 179 5.40 -6.58 -9.24
N ASP A 180 5.66 -7.88 -9.27
CA ASP A 180 6.08 -8.56 -10.51
C ASP A 180 4.94 -8.63 -11.55
N GLY A 181 3.70 -8.82 -11.13
CA GLY A 181 2.55 -8.83 -12.03
C GLY A 181 2.14 -7.44 -12.53
N ALA A 182 2.65 -6.37 -11.92
CA ALA A 182 2.44 -4.97 -12.32
C ALA A 182 3.60 -4.38 -13.14
N ARG A 183 4.55 -5.20 -13.61
CA ARG A 183 5.65 -4.72 -14.46
C ARG A 183 5.11 -4.10 -15.75
N GLY A 184 5.65 -2.94 -16.12
CA GLY A 184 5.17 -2.16 -17.28
C GLY A 184 3.93 -1.31 -17.00
N HIS A 185 3.48 -1.28 -15.74
CA HIS A 185 2.38 -0.43 -15.26
C HIS A 185 2.86 0.58 -14.18
N ASP A 186 4.17 0.81 -14.09
CA ASP A 186 4.79 1.83 -13.23
C ASP A 186 4.54 3.25 -13.76
N THR A 187 5.16 4.27 -13.13
CA THR A 187 4.91 5.67 -13.50
C THR A 187 5.26 6.02 -14.95
N CYS A 188 6.10 5.22 -15.62
CA CYS A 188 6.53 5.41 -17.00
C CYS A 188 5.66 4.66 -18.02
N ALA A 189 4.59 4.00 -17.59
CA ALA A 189 3.64 3.36 -18.49
C ALA A 189 2.84 4.40 -19.32
N PRO A 190 2.29 4.00 -20.48
CA PRO A 190 1.27 4.77 -21.19
C PRO A 190 0.08 5.12 -20.29
N ASP A 191 -0.65 6.18 -20.63
CA ASP A 191 -1.58 6.84 -19.70
C ASP A 191 -2.65 5.90 -19.13
N GLN A 192 -3.26 5.10 -19.99
CA GLN A 192 -4.31 4.14 -19.62
C GLN A 192 -3.77 2.86 -18.95
N ALA A 193 -2.47 2.61 -19.07
CA ALA A 193 -1.80 1.44 -18.48
C ALA A 193 -1.17 1.76 -17.12
N ARG A 194 -1.12 3.04 -16.70
CA ARG A 194 -0.41 3.46 -15.50
C ARG A 194 -1.15 3.07 -14.22
N TYR A 195 -0.57 2.16 -13.42
CA TYR A 195 -1.12 1.76 -12.12
C TYR A 195 -0.72 2.69 -10.98
N VAL A 196 0.34 3.48 -11.14
CA VAL A 196 0.80 4.46 -10.14
C VAL A 196 0.95 5.82 -10.82
N ALA A 197 0.26 6.84 -10.31
CA ALA A 197 0.39 8.19 -10.84
C ALA A 197 1.78 8.80 -10.58
N GLY A 198 2.21 9.71 -11.43
CA GLY A 198 3.40 10.54 -11.22
C GLY A 198 3.25 11.53 -10.06
N ILE A 199 4.21 12.45 -9.93
CA ILE A 199 4.17 13.54 -8.95
C ILE A 199 3.29 14.68 -9.45
N ILE A 200 3.56 15.14 -10.67
CA ILE A 200 2.71 16.06 -11.41
C ILE A 200 2.17 15.27 -12.58
N ASP A 201 0.88 14.93 -12.50
CA ASP A 201 0.26 14.00 -13.42
C ASP A 201 -1.11 14.53 -13.85
N THR A 202 -1.29 14.77 -15.14
CA THR A 202 -2.57 15.21 -15.71
C THR A 202 -3.10 14.20 -16.72
N THR A 203 -2.44 13.05 -16.87
CA THR A 203 -2.77 12.07 -17.91
C THR A 203 -3.20 10.73 -17.33
N THR A 204 -2.79 10.39 -16.11
CA THR A 204 -3.31 9.22 -15.37
C THR A 204 -4.78 9.45 -15.01
N PRO A 205 -5.70 8.56 -15.40
CA PRO A 205 -7.10 8.66 -15.00
C PRO A 205 -7.33 8.38 -13.52
N ASP A 206 -8.26 9.13 -12.91
CA ASP A 206 -8.97 8.77 -11.68
C ASP A 206 -8.10 8.37 -10.47
N TYR A 207 -6.92 9.00 -10.33
CA TYR A 207 -6.07 8.87 -9.16
C TYR A 207 -6.38 9.98 -8.13
N ASN A 208 -6.11 9.70 -6.84
CA ASN A 208 -6.49 10.61 -5.74
C ASN A 208 -5.28 11.28 -5.05
N MET A 209 -4.08 10.77 -5.29
CA MET A 209 -2.87 11.27 -4.64
C MET A 209 -1.66 11.05 -5.53
N ALA A 210 -0.78 12.05 -5.61
CA ALA A 210 0.48 11.95 -6.34
C ALA A 210 1.30 10.75 -5.82
N PHE A 211 1.97 10.03 -6.72
CA PHE A 211 2.81 8.88 -6.38
C PHE A 211 2.06 7.73 -5.67
N HIS A 212 0.75 7.60 -5.91
CA HIS A 212 -0.10 6.56 -5.35
C HIS A 212 -0.87 5.83 -6.47
N PRO A 213 -1.53 4.70 -6.14
CA PRO A 213 -2.26 3.94 -7.14
C PRO A 213 -3.32 4.79 -7.86
N SER A 214 -3.42 4.60 -9.18
CA SER A 214 -4.57 5.03 -9.97
C SER A 214 -5.80 4.16 -9.67
N ASP A 215 -6.94 4.46 -10.30
CA ASP A 215 -8.11 3.57 -10.23
C ASP A 215 -7.79 2.16 -10.77
N ALA A 216 -7.10 2.10 -11.91
CA ALA A 216 -6.65 0.86 -12.53
C ALA A 216 -5.66 0.09 -11.63
N GLY A 217 -4.71 0.79 -11.01
CA GLY A 217 -3.78 0.18 -10.06
C GLY A 217 -4.50 -0.36 -8.82
N SER A 218 -5.45 0.39 -8.28
CA SER A 218 -6.29 -0.05 -7.16
C SER A 218 -7.13 -1.28 -7.53
N GLN A 219 -7.65 -1.34 -8.76
CA GLN A 219 -8.39 -2.49 -9.27
C GLN A 219 -7.50 -3.73 -9.42
N TYR A 220 -6.29 -3.57 -9.94
CA TYR A 220 -5.32 -4.67 -10.04
C TYR A 220 -4.99 -5.24 -8.65
N VAL A 221 -4.66 -4.39 -7.68
CA VAL A 221 -4.37 -4.85 -6.31
C VAL A 221 -5.57 -5.59 -5.71
N ALA A 222 -6.77 -5.02 -5.83
CA ALA A 222 -7.99 -5.65 -5.33
C ALA A 222 -8.22 -7.05 -5.94
N ASN A 223 -8.07 -7.20 -7.26
CA ASN A 223 -8.26 -8.48 -7.94
C ASN A 223 -7.19 -9.51 -7.54
N THR A 224 -5.92 -9.08 -7.45
CA THR A 224 -4.82 -9.98 -7.06
C THR A 224 -4.96 -10.45 -5.62
N VAL A 225 -5.39 -9.58 -4.70
CA VAL A 225 -5.69 -9.95 -3.31
C VAL A 225 -6.91 -10.86 -3.24
N ALA A 226 -8.00 -10.54 -3.97
CA ALA A 226 -9.21 -11.36 -4.00
C ALA A 226 -8.94 -12.81 -4.40
N GLY A 227 -8.02 -13.04 -5.35
CA GLY A 227 -7.61 -14.39 -5.77
C GLY A 227 -6.84 -15.20 -4.71
N ARG A 228 -6.62 -14.64 -3.52
CA ARG A 228 -5.87 -15.23 -2.39
C ARG A 228 -6.68 -15.28 -1.09
N LEU A 229 -7.93 -14.82 -1.10
CA LEU A 229 -8.85 -14.82 0.06
C LEU A 229 -9.91 -15.91 -0.07
#